data_AF-A0A173RD69-F1
#
_entry.id   AF-A0A173RD69-F1
#
_cell.length_a   1.000
_cell.length_b   1.000
_cell.length_c   1.000
_cell.angle_alpha   90.00
_cell.angle_beta   90.00
_cell.angle_gamma   90.00
#
_symmetry.space_group_name_H-M   'P 1'
#
loop_
_entity.id
_entity.type
_entity.pdbx_description
1 polymer ?
#
loop_
_entity_poly.entity_id
_entity_poly.type
_entity_poly.pdbx_seq_one_letter_code
_entity_poly.pdbx_strand_id
1 'polypeptide(L)'
;MNYVALKPVKFCGRQYKVGEIVPEGVVDERRSLFLKKSGHIAEAASVNGANTENLSVNPNTLSIPLLQSKHELVMNAQKLSQFFATIQKTMDEAKIEIATMTEEDVPVLELLHEIDSRKGIKAAVETRLADLSTDIDISQAIEETEEPAEQPEGGEENDV
;
A
#
# COMPACT_ATOMS: atom_id res chain seq x y z
N MET A 1 18.93 16.90 26.99
CA MET A 1 18.40 17.37 25.70
C MET A 1 19.46 17.28 24.61
N ASN A 2 19.11 16.72 23.45
CA ASN A 2 19.92 16.83 22.22
C ASN A 2 19.60 18.15 21.49
N TYR A 3 20.55 18.65 20.69
CA TYR A 3 20.36 19.83 19.85
C TYR A 3 20.68 19.55 18.39
N VAL A 4 20.20 20.39 17.47
CA VAL A 4 20.60 20.42 16.06
C VAL A 4 21.39 21.70 15.80
N ALA A 5 22.55 21.59 15.16
CA ALA A 5 23.34 22.75 14.76
C ALA A 5 22.69 23.49 13.59
N LEU A 6 22.39 24.77 13.75
CA LEU A 6 21.85 25.63 12.69
C LEU A 6 22.95 26.42 11.96
N LYS A 7 24.13 26.51 12.58
CA LYS A 7 25.36 27.11 12.04
C LYS A 7 26.54 26.19 12.33
N PRO A 8 27.66 26.32 11.60
CA PRO A 8 28.90 25.63 11.97
C PRO A 8 29.32 26.04 13.38
N VAL A 9 29.39 25.09 14.30
CA VAL A 9 29.71 25.32 15.71
C VAL A 9 30.76 24.34 16.19
N LYS A 10 31.57 24.74 17.16
CA LYS A 10 32.60 23.88 17.75
C LYS A 10 32.33 23.69 19.23
N PHE A 11 32.13 22.44 19.64
CA PHE A 11 31.94 22.06 21.04
C PHE A 11 32.91 20.93 21.38
N CYS A 12 33.54 20.99 22.56
CA CYS A 12 34.48 19.97 23.05
C CYS A 12 35.56 19.57 22.02
N GLY A 13 36.06 20.52 21.22
CA GLY A 13 37.06 20.25 20.18
C GLY A 13 36.52 19.70 18.86
N ARG A 14 35.27 19.22 18.81
CA ARG A 14 34.60 18.73 17.59
C ARG A 14 33.85 19.85 16.88
N GLN A 15 34.02 19.92 15.56
CA GLN A 15 33.23 20.81 14.70
C GLN A 15 31.96 20.09 14.26
N TYR A 16 30.83 20.76 14.41
CA TYR A 16 29.51 20.32 13.98
C TYR A 16 29.07 21.15 12.78
N LYS A 17 28.61 20.47 11.73
CA LYS A 17 28.04 21.10 10.54
C LYS A 17 26.56 21.40 10.74
N VAL A 18 26.02 22.27 9.89
CA VAL A 18 24.58 22.57 9.88
C VAL A 18 23.79 21.27 9.66
N GLY A 19 22.74 21.06 10.46
CA GLY A 19 21.91 19.86 10.45
C GLY A 19 22.42 18.71 11.31
N GLU A 20 23.66 18.76 11.82
CA GLU A 20 24.18 17.70 12.68
C GLU A 20 23.58 17.77 14.09
N ILE A 21 23.35 16.58 14.67
CA ILE A 21 22.89 16.42 16.04
C ILE A 21 24.07 16.61 17.00
N VAL A 22 23.92 17.54 17.93
CA VAL A 22 24.80 17.77 19.07
C VAL A 22 24.22 17.01 20.26
N PRO A 23 24.93 15.97 20.76
CA PRO A 23 24.44 15.15 21.86
C PRO A 23 24.23 15.94 23.16
N GLU A 24 23.34 15.43 23.99
CA GLU A 24 23.18 15.87 25.38
C GLU A 24 24.51 15.86 26.14
N GLY A 25 24.73 16.88 26.98
CA GLY A 25 25.96 17.07 27.75
C GLY A 25 27.11 17.72 26.98
N VAL A 26 27.04 17.85 25.65
CA VAL A 26 28.07 18.56 24.86
C VAL A 26 27.91 20.08 24.93
N VAL A 27 26.68 20.57 25.09
CA VAL A 27 26.37 21.99 25.28
C VAL A 27 26.07 22.24 26.74
N ASP A 28 26.83 23.14 27.38
CA ASP A 28 26.55 23.62 28.73
C ASP A 28 25.15 24.26 28.78
N GLU A 29 24.32 23.83 29.73
CA GLU A 29 22.95 24.33 29.93
C GLU A 29 22.89 25.84 30.08
N ARG A 30 23.87 26.45 30.76
CA ARG A 30 23.95 27.92 30.94
C ARG A 30 24.15 28.64 29.62
N ARG A 31 24.82 27.99 28.65
CA ARG A 31 25.10 28.53 27.32
C ARG A 31 24.04 28.17 26.29
N SER A 32 23.28 27.10 26.53
CA SER A 32 22.24 26.59 25.64
C SER A 32 21.19 27.66 25.29
N LEU A 33 20.73 28.44 26.27
CA LEU A 33 19.70 29.47 26.04
C LEU A 33 20.20 30.57 25.11
N PHE A 34 21.44 31.01 25.27
CA PHE A 34 22.04 32.03 24.41
C PHE A 34 22.25 31.50 22.98
N LEU A 35 22.70 30.25 22.84
CA LEU A 35 22.91 29.62 21.53
C LEU A 35 21.59 29.38 20.79
N LYS A 36 20.52 29.05 21.51
CA LYS A 36 19.15 29.00 20.96
C LYS A 36 18.69 30.37 20.47
N LYS A 37 18.78 31.40 21.32
CA LYS A 37 18.36 32.77 20.98
C LYS A 37 19.14 33.37 19.80
N SER A 38 20.42 33.05 19.69
CA SER A 38 21.28 33.52 18.60
C SER A 38 21.21 32.66 17.33
N GLY A 39 20.38 31.60 17.33
CA GLY A 39 20.15 30.74 16.17
C GLY A 39 21.36 29.90 15.78
N HIS A 40 22.18 29.48 16.74
CA HIS A 40 23.31 28.57 16.50
C HIS A 40 22.91 27.10 16.68
N ILE A 41 21.99 26.84 17.60
CA ILE A 41 21.43 25.50 17.86
C ILE A 41 19.92 25.60 18.03
N ALA A 42 19.20 24.53 17.72
CA ALA A 42 17.80 24.32 18.08
C ALA A 42 17.68 23.04 18.92
N GLU A 43 16.64 22.92 19.74
CA GLU A 43 16.35 21.64 20.39
C GLU A 43 16.05 20.61 19.31
N ALA A 44 16.78 19.49 19.35
CA ALA A 44 16.43 18.35 18.53
C ALA A 44 15.13 17.81 19.12
N ALA A 45 14.07 17.74 18.33
CA ALA A 45 12.87 17.05 18.75
C ALA A 45 13.30 15.67 19.24
N SER A 46 13.06 15.38 20.52
CA SER A 46 13.03 14.00 20.98
C SER A 46 11.98 13.34 20.12
N VAL A 47 12.43 12.51 19.17
CA VAL A 47 11.61 11.48 18.57
C VAL A 47 11.22 10.59 19.74
N ASN A 48 10.19 11.02 20.48
CA ASN A 48 9.42 10.11 21.30
C ASN A 48 8.95 9.06 20.30
N GLY A 49 9.50 7.85 20.44
CA GLY A 49 9.13 6.67 19.68
C GLY A 49 7.70 6.24 20.00
N ALA A 50 6.75 7.11 19.65
CA ALA A 50 5.32 6.85 19.63
C ALA A 50 4.86 7.25 18.23
N ASN A 51 4.57 6.22 17.43
CA ASN A 51 4.02 6.26 16.06
C ASN A 51 5.04 6.33 14.91
N THR A 52 6.21 5.74 15.05
CA THR A 52 6.64 4.87 13.95
C THR A 52 5.99 3.53 14.21
N GLU A 53 4.72 3.39 13.83
CA GLU A 53 4.31 2.08 13.35
C GLU A 53 5.38 1.68 12.37
N ASN A 54 5.97 0.51 12.59
CA ASN A 54 6.85 -0.13 11.65
C ASN A 54 5.96 -0.53 10.47
N LEU A 55 5.49 0.48 9.72
CA LEU A 55 4.91 0.32 8.41
C LEU A 55 6.12 -0.13 7.60
N SER A 56 6.33 -1.44 7.61
CA SER A 56 7.02 -2.16 6.55
C SER A 56 6.26 -1.86 5.27
N VAL A 57 6.42 -0.64 4.77
CA VAL A 57 5.91 -0.24 3.47
C VAL A 57 6.75 -1.02 2.49
N ASN A 58 6.12 -1.98 1.81
CA ASN A 58 6.74 -2.60 0.67
C ASN A 58 7.07 -1.45 -0.30
N PRO A 59 8.37 -1.20 -0.62
CA PRO A 59 8.77 -0.05 -1.43
C PRO A 59 8.19 -0.08 -2.85
N ASN A 60 7.64 -1.24 -3.27
CA ASN A 60 7.06 -1.43 -4.59
C ASN A 60 5.54 -1.20 -4.62
N THR A 61 4.93 -0.83 -3.49
CA THR A 61 3.50 -0.57 -3.38
C THR A 61 3.20 0.79 -2.78
N LEU A 62 2.18 1.46 -3.32
CA LEU A 62 1.60 2.70 -2.85
C LEU A 62 0.21 2.43 -2.30
N SER A 63 -0.06 2.91 -1.10
CA SER A 63 -1.41 2.89 -0.54
C SER A 63 -2.20 4.14 -0.98
N ILE A 64 -3.42 3.93 -1.48
CA ILE A 64 -4.28 4.96 -2.07
C ILE A 64 -5.59 5.01 -1.27
N PRO A 65 -5.83 6.04 -0.45
CA PRO A 65 -7.08 6.16 0.28
C PRO A 65 -8.21 6.59 -0.66
N LEU A 66 -9.34 5.88 -0.57
CA LEU A 66 -10.56 6.18 -1.29
C LEU A 66 -11.54 6.96 -0.41
N LEU A 67 -12.11 8.04 -0.93
CA LEU A 67 -12.96 8.97 -0.19
C LEU A 67 -14.40 8.47 -0.06
N GLN A 68 -14.97 7.90 -1.12
CA GLN A 68 -16.37 7.47 -1.19
C GLN A 68 -16.55 6.15 -0.45
N SER A 69 -15.68 5.18 -0.73
CA SER A 69 -15.71 3.84 -0.16
C SER A 69 -15.00 3.72 1.20
N LYS A 70 -14.26 4.76 1.62
CA LYS A 70 -13.62 4.89 2.96
C LYS A 70 -12.66 3.76 3.34
N HIS A 71 -12.04 3.10 2.34
CA HIS A 71 -10.97 2.13 2.56
C HIS A 71 -9.73 2.52 1.75
N GLU A 72 -8.65 1.77 1.94
CA GLU A 72 -7.36 2.04 1.32
C GLU A 72 -6.97 0.90 0.37
N LEU A 73 -6.56 1.26 -0.84
CA LEU A 73 -6.10 0.31 -1.85
C LEU A 73 -4.58 0.22 -1.85
N VAL A 74 -4.04 -0.99 -1.87
CA VAL A 74 -2.60 -1.21 -2.05
C VAL A 74 -2.32 -1.51 -3.52
N MET A 75 -1.59 -0.62 -4.17
CA MET A 75 -1.32 -0.68 -5.61
C MET A 75 0.17 -0.72 -5.90
N ASN A 76 0.59 -1.44 -6.93
CA ASN A 76 1.95 -1.35 -7.46
C ASN A 76 1.99 -0.43 -8.71
N ALA A 77 3.19 -0.19 -9.23
CA ALA A 77 3.38 0.65 -10.40
C ALA A 77 2.66 0.13 -11.66
N GLN A 78 2.51 -1.20 -11.81
CA GLN A 78 1.84 -1.80 -12.97
C GLN A 78 0.33 -1.52 -12.93
N LYS A 79 -0.32 -1.77 -11.79
CA LYS A 79 -1.76 -1.50 -11.57
C LYS A 79 -2.10 -0.02 -11.75
N LEU A 80 -1.25 0.86 -11.23
CA LEU A 80 -1.38 2.31 -11.45
C LEU A 80 -1.25 2.68 -12.93
N SER A 81 -0.28 2.10 -13.64
CA SER A 81 -0.10 2.37 -15.08
C SER A 81 -1.32 1.92 -15.89
N GLN A 82 -1.88 0.75 -15.56
CA GLN A 82 -3.11 0.24 -16.17
C GLN A 82 -4.30 1.17 -15.90
N PHE A 83 -4.50 1.58 -14.65
CA PHE A 83 -5.53 2.58 -14.29
C PHE A 83 -5.42 3.85 -15.16
N PHE A 84 -4.22 4.44 -15.24
CA PHE A 84 -4.01 5.65 -16.04
C PHE A 84 -4.20 5.41 -17.54
N ALA A 85 -3.84 4.23 -18.05
CA ALA A 85 -4.08 3.87 -19.45
C ALA A 85 -5.58 3.77 -19.74
N THR A 86 -6.36 3.13 -18.87
CA THR A 86 -7.80 2.94 -19.04
C THR A 86 -8.57 4.26 -19.01
N ILE A 87 -8.25 5.20 -18.12
CA ILE A 87 -8.96 6.49 -18.08
C ILE A 87 -8.71 7.36 -19.32
N GLN A 88 -7.59 7.14 -20.02
CA GLN A 88 -7.23 7.86 -21.25
C GLN A 88 -7.88 7.26 -22.51
N LYS A 89 -8.38 6.02 -22.44
CA LYS A 89 -9.07 5.36 -23.57
C LYS A 89 -10.43 5.94 -23.84
N THR A 90 -10.95 5.69 -25.04
CA THR A 90 -12.37 5.93 -25.35
C THR A 90 -13.27 5.01 -24.52
N MET A 91 -14.57 5.33 -24.47
CA MET A 91 -15.50 4.55 -23.66
C MET A 91 -15.58 3.08 -24.09
N ASP A 92 -15.57 2.82 -25.41
CA ASP A 92 -15.71 1.46 -25.94
C ASP A 92 -14.43 0.65 -25.71
N GLU A 93 -13.25 1.23 -25.94
CA GLU A 93 -11.96 0.59 -25.66
C GLU A 93 -11.79 0.25 -24.18
N ALA A 94 -12.18 1.17 -23.29
CA ALA A 94 -12.10 0.94 -21.86
C ALA A 94 -13.06 -0.15 -21.40
N LYS A 95 -14.29 -0.23 -21.95
CA LYS A 95 -15.23 -1.32 -21.65
C LYS A 95 -14.69 -2.68 -22.07
N ILE A 96 -14.05 -2.77 -23.23
CA ILE A 96 -13.42 -4.00 -23.71
C ILE A 96 -12.30 -4.42 -22.76
N GLU A 97 -11.44 -3.49 -22.34
CA GLU A 97 -10.37 -3.78 -21.39
C GLU A 97 -10.91 -4.23 -20.02
N ILE A 98 -11.90 -3.52 -19.47
CA ILE A 98 -12.54 -3.87 -18.19
C ILE A 98 -13.12 -5.29 -18.21
N ALA A 99 -13.72 -5.69 -19.33
CA ALA A 99 -14.27 -7.05 -19.48
C ALA A 99 -13.19 -8.15 -19.40
N THR A 100 -11.93 -7.82 -19.66
CA THR A 100 -10.79 -8.76 -19.60
C THR A 100 -10.07 -8.77 -18.25
N MET A 101 -10.38 -7.84 -17.34
CA MET A 101 -9.73 -7.73 -16.03
C MET A 101 -10.09 -8.91 -15.12
N THR A 102 -9.13 -9.40 -14.35
CA THR A 102 -9.25 -10.57 -13.47
C THR A 102 -9.32 -10.16 -11.99
N GLU A 103 -9.36 -11.13 -11.07
CA GLU A 103 -9.33 -10.88 -9.62
C GLU A 103 -8.11 -10.04 -9.19
N GLU A 104 -6.97 -10.22 -9.86
CA GLU A 104 -5.76 -9.43 -9.57
C GLU A 104 -5.96 -7.93 -9.86
N ASP A 105 -6.87 -7.60 -10.76
CA ASP A 105 -7.19 -6.24 -11.21
C ASP A 105 -8.29 -5.58 -10.37
N VAL A 106 -8.86 -6.26 -9.37
CA VAL A 106 -9.93 -5.71 -8.50
C VAL A 106 -9.58 -4.33 -7.92
N PRO A 107 -8.36 -4.07 -7.41
CA PRO A 107 -8.01 -2.73 -6.96
C PRO A 107 -8.11 -1.67 -8.07
N VAL A 108 -7.75 -2.03 -9.31
CA VAL A 108 -7.85 -1.13 -10.48
C VAL A 108 -9.31 -0.84 -10.79
N LEU A 109 -10.18 -1.86 -10.74
CA LEU A 109 -11.62 -1.72 -10.90
C LEU A 109 -12.23 -0.80 -9.83
N GLU A 110 -11.91 -1.02 -8.55
CA GLU A 110 -12.38 -0.18 -7.45
C GLU A 110 -11.95 1.29 -7.61
N LEU A 111 -10.70 1.52 -8.01
CA LEU A 111 -10.21 2.87 -8.28
C LEU A 111 -10.90 3.52 -9.50
N LEU A 112 -11.16 2.75 -10.57
CA LEU A 112 -11.91 3.22 -11.74
C LEU A 112 -13.35 3.60 -11.39
N HIS A 113 -14.02 2.78 -10.58
CA HIS A 113 -15.39 3.05 -10.13
C HIS A 113 -15.48 4.38 -9.38
N GLU A 114 -14.49 4.68 -8.55
CA GLU A 114 -14.51 5.88 -7.73
C GLU A 114 -14.12 7.14 -8.53
N ILE A 115 -13.07 7.07 -9.34
CA ILE A 115 -12.43 8.24 -9.99
C ILE A 115 -12.97 8.55 -11.39
N ASP A 116 -13.32 7.55 -12.20
CA ASP A 116 -13.72 7.81 -13.60
C ASP A 116 -15.07 8.54 -13.66
N SER A 117 -15.14 9.71 -14.30
CA SER A 117 -16.37 10.51 -14.34
C SER A 117 -17.45 9.94 -15.28
N ARG A 118 -17.10 9.01 -16.17
CA ARG A 118 -17.98 8.50 -17.22
C ARG A 118 -18.89 7.40 -16.67
N LYS A 119 -20.19 7.68 -16.59
CA LYS A 119 -21.20 6.73 -16.10
C LYS A 119 -21.16 5.36 -16.79
N GLY A 120 -20.89 5.34 -18.09
CA GLY A 120 -20.78 4.09 -18.87
C GLY A 120 -19.58 3.22 -18.46
N ILE A 121 -18.51 3.81 -17.93
CA ILE A 121 -17.37 3.08 -17.38
C ILE A 121 -17.71 2.56 -15.99
N LYS A 122 -18.25 3.41 -15.11
CA LYS A 122 -18.68 2.99 -13.76
C LYS A 122 -19.63 1.79 -13.80
N ALA A 123 -20.61 1.81 -14.71
CA ALA A 123 -21.55 0.70 -14.88
C ALA A 123 -20.86 -0.59 -15.35
N ALA A 124 -19.90 -0.50 -16.29
CA ALA A 124 -19.14 -1.66 -16.75
C ALA A 124 -18.25 -2.25 -15.63
N VAL A 125 -17.67 -1.38 -14.79
CA VAL A 125 -16.90 -1.80 -13.62
C VAL A 125 -17.79 -2.48 -12.58
N GLU A 126 -18.96 -1.92 -12.25
CA GLU A 126 -19.91 -2.54 -11.32
C GLU A 126 -20.33 -3.95 -11.78
N THR A 127 -20.63 -4.10 -13.08
CA THR A 127 -20.92 -5.43 -13.65
C THR A 127 -19.73 -6.37 -13.49
N ARG A 128 -18.51 -5.92 -13.86
CA ARG A 128 -17.33 -6.80 -13.77
C ARG A 128 -17.00 -7.21 -12.34
N LEU A 129 -17.12 -6.30 -11.38
CA LEU A 129 -16.90 -6.59 -9.97
C LEU A 129 -17.95 -7.59 -9.44
N ALA A 130 -19.21 -7.47 -9.87
CA ALA A 130 -20.24 -8.44 -9.51
C ALA A 130 -19.94 -9.83 -10.07
N ASP A 131 -19.51 -9.93 -11.34
CA ASP A 131 -19.14 -11.20 -11.98
C ASP A 131 -17.98 -11.88 -11.25
N LEU A 132 -16.92 -11.12 -10.92
CA LEU A 132 -15.77 -11.64 -10.18
C LEU A 132 -16.13 -12.07 -8.75
N SER A 133 -17.08 -11.40 -8.10
CA SER A 133 -17.56 -11.78 -6.77
C SER A 133 -18.35 -13.09 -6.80
N THR A 134 -19.07 -13.39 -7.87
CA THR A 134 -19.84 -14.64 -7.99
C THR A 134 -18.96 -15.86 -8.30
N ASP A 135 -17.85 -15.66 -9.01
CA ASP A 135 -16.92 -16.74 -9.34
C ASP A 135 -16.18 -17.27 -8.10
N ILE A 136 -15.97 -16.41 -7.09
CA ILE A 136 -15.33 -16.78 -5.81
C ILE A 136 -16.25 -17.67 -4.96
N ASP A 137 -17.55 -17.33 -4.87
CA ASP A 137 -18.53 -18.12 -4.11
C ASP A 137 -18.73 -19.53 -4.72
N ILE A 138 -18.63 -19.65 -6.04
CA ILE A 138 -18.73 -20.96 -6.73
C ILE A 138 -17.45 -21.76 -6.55
N SER A 139 -16.27 -21.14 -6.65
CA SER A 139 -14.98 -21.84 -6.54
C SER A 139 -14.74 -22.39 -5.13
N GLN A 140 -15.17 -21.68 -4.08
CA GLN A 140 -15.09 -22.20 -2.70
C GLN A 140 -16.05 -23.36 -2.42
N ALA A 141 -17.14 -23.50 -3.17
CA ALA A 141 -18.08 -24.61 -3.02
C ALA A 141 -17.61 -25.90 -3.72
N ILE A 142 -16.68 -25.81 -4.68
CA ILE A 142 -16.19 -26.96 -5.46
C ILE A 142 -15.00 -27.64 -4.76
N GLU A 143 -14.24 -26.92 -3.93
CA GLU A 143 -13.09 -27.48 -3.19
C GLU A 143 -13.47 -28.43 -2.02
N GLU A 144 -14.75 -28.54 -1.63
CA GLU A 144 -15.20 -29.49 -0.58
C GLU A 144 -15.74 -30.82 -1.11
N THR A 145 -15.76 -31.08 -2.42
CA THR A 145 -16.35 -32.33 -2.94
C THR A 145 -15.56 -32.99 -4.08
N GLU A 146 -14.29 -33.35 -3.86
CA GLU A 146 -13.66 -34.41 -4.66
C GLU A 146 -12.76 -35.33 -3.81
N GLU A 147 -13.34 -36.42 -3.31
CA GLU A 147 -12.62 -37.68 -3.18
C GLU A 147 -13.51 -38.82 -3.75
N PRO A 148 -13.33 -39.23 -5.01
CA PRO A 148 -13.88 -40.47 -5.50
C PRO A 148 -12.86 -41.59 -5.24
N ALA A 149 -12.98 -42.30 -4.13
CA ALA A 149 -12.30 -43.57 -3.95
C ALA A 149 -13.06 -44.65 -4.73
N GLU A 150 -12.50 -44.98 -5.90
CA GLU A 150 -12.88 -46.08 -6.79
C GLU A 150 -13.17 -47.39 -6.03
N GLN A 151 -14.36 -47.95 -6.24
CA GLN A 151 -14.57 -49.39 -6.09
C GLN A 151 -13.93 -50.10 -7.30
N PRO A 152 -13.12 -51.15 -7.11
CA PRO A 152 -12.83 -52.05 -8.22
C PRO A 152 -13.98 -53.06 -8.38
N GLU A 153 -14.50 -53.10 -9.60
CA GLU A 153 -15.54 -53.96 -10.13
C GLU A 153 -14.96 -55.27 -10.70
N GLY A 154 -15.71 -56.38 -10.58
CA GLY A 154 -15.62 -57.59 -11.43
C GLY A 154 -14.63 -58.68 -10.99
N GLY A 155 -15.05 -59.89 -10.62
CA GLY A 155 -15.45 -61.03 -11.50
C GLY A 155 -14.35 -62.11 -11.40
N GLU A 156 -14.51 -63.43 -11.42
CA GLU A 156 -15.50 -64.38 -11.95
C GLU A 156 -15.38 -65.72 -11.19
N GLU A 157 -16.53 -66.38 -11.00
CA GLU A 157 -16.90 -67.80 -11.13
C GLU A 157 -15.85 -68.95 -11.18
N ASN A 158 -16.12 -69.99 -10.36
CA ASN A 158 -16.24 -71.44 -10.68
C ASN A 158 -15.46 -72.49 -9.84
N ASP A 159 -16.24 -73.51 -9.43
CA ASP A 159 -15.99 -74.93 -9.10
C ASP A 159 -14.84 -75.37 -8.18
N VAL A 160 -15.18 -76.12 -7.11
CA VAL A 160 -14.96 -77.59 -6.89
C VAL A 160 -15.79 -78.08 -5.70
#